data_AF-A0A9X1QTJ4-F1
#
_entry.id   AF-A0A9X1QTJ4-F1
#
_cell.length_a   1.000
_cell.length_b   1.000
_cell.length_c   1.000
_cell.angle_alpha   90.00
_cell.angle_beta   90.00
_cell.angle_gamma   90.00
#
_symmetry.space_group_name_H-M   'P 1'
#
loop_
_entity.id
_entity.type
_entity.pdbx_description
1 polymer ?
#
loop_
_entity_poly.entity_id
_entity_poly.type
_entity_poly.pdbx_seq_one_letter_code
_entity_poly.pdbx_strand_id
1 'polypeptide(L)'
;MSEQDEDQPKDQPQRRQRRRAQRRSSASDYDRSADRPTRAFHSEGGAADEGRQVFLEDEDPSDGLSREEQWREERPPHYGG
;
A
#
# COMPACT_ATOMS: atom_id res chain seq x y z
N MET A 1 -16.30 30.67 -47.36
CA MET A 1 -16.20 31.66 -46.26
C MET A 1 -17.32 31.34 -45.29
N SER A 2 -17.12 31.03 -44.03
CA SER A 2 -15.93 30.89 -43.19
C SER A 2 -16.34 30.19 -41.89
N GLU A 3 -15.34 29.71 -41.16
CA GLU A 3 -15.21 29.30 -39.74
C GLU A 3 -16.48 29.21 -38.86
N GLN A 4 -16.77 28.05 -38.26
CA GLN A 4 -16.21 27.52 -36.99
C GLN A 4 -16.70 28.31 -35.76
N ASP A 5 -17.35 27.60 -34.83
CA ASP A 5 -17.50 27.85 -33.38
C ASP A 5 -18.65 26.93 -32.90
N GLU A 6 -18.61 26.09 -31.88
CA GLU A 6 -17.61 25.66 -30.91
C GLU A 6 -18.03 24.26 -30.41
N ASP A 7 -17.01 23.54 -29.95
CA ASP A 7 -17.01 22.27 -29.25
C ASP A 7 -17.73 22.34 -27.88
N GLN A 8 -18.60 21.37 -27.55
CA GLN A 8 -18.70 20.82 -26.18
C GLN A 8 -19.32 19.40 -26.19
N PRO A 9 -18.75 18.45 -25.42
CA PRO A 9 -19.11 17.03 -25.48
C PRO A 9 -20.44 16.73 -24.78
N LYS A 10 -21.30 16.00 -25.48
CA LYS A 10 -22.51 15.39 -24.93
C LYS A 10 -22.14 14.11 -24.17
N ASP A 11 -22.80 13.91 -23.03
CA ASP A 11 -22.84 12.69 -22.23
C ASP A 11 -21.56 12.28 -21.50
N GLN A 12 -21.32 12.90 -20.34
CA GLN A 12 -20.61 12.24 -19.26
C GLN A 12 -21.51 11.11 -18.70
N PRO A 13 -21.12 9.82 -18.78
CA PRO A 13 -21.90 8.77 -18.15
C PRO A 13 -21.82 8.95 -16.63
N GLN A 14 -22.96 9.31 -16.03
CA GLN A 14 -23.13 9.35 -14.57
C GLN A 14 -22.62 8.04 -13.99
N ARG A 15 -21.58 8.08 -13.15
CA ARG A 15 -21.01 6.88 -12.51
C ARG A 15 -22.13 6.19 -11.73
N ARG A 16 -22.62 5.07 -12.26
CA ARG A 16 -23.64 4.25 -11.60
C ARG A 16 -23.10 3.82 -10.23
N GLN A 17 -23.71 4.35 -9.18
CA GLN A 17 -23.44 3.93 -7.80
C GLN A 17 -23.76 2.43 -7.70
N ARG A 18 -22.73 1.58 -7.70
CA ARG A 18 -22.90 0.15 -7.48
C ARG A 18 -23.38 -0.03 -6.04
N ARG A 19 -24.65 -0.43 -5.87
CA ARG A 19 -25.20 -0.77 -4.56
C ARG A 19 -24.43 -1.99 -4.05
N ARG A 20 -23.53 -1.79 -3.07
CA ARG A 20 -22.85 -2.90 -2.39
C ARG A 20 -23.87 -3.56 -1.46
N ALA A 21 -24.13 -4.84 -1.69
CA ALA A 21 -24.88 -5.64 -0.73
C ALA A 21 -24.04 -5.75 0.55
N GLN A 22 -24.54 -5.17 1.64
CA GLN A 22 -23.92 -5.29 2.96
C GLN A 22 -24.42 -6.59 3.59
N ARG A 23 -23.53 -7.58 3.78
CA ARG A 23 -23.86 -8.78 4.54
C ARG A 23 -23.80 -8.42 6.03
N ARG A 24 -24.90 -8.59 6.75
CA ARG A 24 -24.92 -8.43 8.20
C ARG A 24 -24.04 -9.52 8.82
N SER A 25 -23.22 -9.15 9.78
CA SER A 25 -22.44 -10.11 10.56
C SER A 25 -23.39 -10.97 11.39
N SER A 26 -23.14 -12.27 11.44
CA SER A 26 -23.81 -13.20 12.36
C SER A 26 -23.11 -13.27 13.72
N ALA A 27 -22.01 -12.53 13.90
CA ALA A 27 -21.32 -12.48 15.18
C ALA A 27 -22.22 -11.81 16.23
N SER A 28 -22.22 -12.35 17.44
CA SER A 28 -22.88 -11.72 18.58
C SER A 28 -22.37 -10.29 18.80
N ASP A 29 -23.26 -9.44 19.30
CA ASP A 29 -22.83 -8.15 19.82
C ASP A 29 -22.23 -8.38 21.21
N TYR A 30 -20.92 -8.14 21.34
CA TYR A 30 -20.17 -8.33 22.57
C TYR A 30 -19.26 -7.13 22.79
N ASP A 31 -18.85 -6.92 24.04
CA ASP A 31 -17.95 -5.83 24.38
C ASP A 31 -16.58 -6.05 23.72
N ARG A 32 -16.25 -5.17 22.77
CA ARG A 32 -14.96 -5.11 22.08
C ARG A 32 -14.00 -4.13 22.74
N SER A 33 -14.29 -3.69 23.96
CA SER A 33 -13.35 -2.92 24.75
C SER A 33 -12.05 -3.71 24.87
N ALA A 34 -10.97 -3.03 24.55
CA ALA A 34 -9.62 -3.54 24.69
C ALA A 34 -8.82 -2.49 25.44
N ASP A 35 -7.81 -2.93 26.19
CA ASP A 35 -6.90 -2.02 26.86
C ASP A 35 -6.26 -1.10 25.82
N ARG A 36 -6.32 0.20 26.10
CA ARG A 36 -5.60 1.19 25.31
C ARG A 36 -4.17 1.24 25.80
N PRO A 37 -3.18 1.35 24.92
CA PRO A 37 -1.81 1.59 25.36
C PRO A 37 -1.81 2.85 26.24
N THR A 38 -1.45 2.68 27.51
CA THR A 38 -1.19 3.81 28.40
C THR A 38 0.10 4.49 27.95
N ARG A 39 0.39 5.70 28.45
CA ARG A 39 1.65 6.42 28.16
C ARG A 39 2.91 5.56 28.37
N ALA A 40 2.86 4.46 29.12
CA ALA A 40 3.96 3.51 29.28
C ALA A 40 4.39 2.79 27.99
N PHE A 41 3.53 2.70 26.95
CA PHE A 41 3.90 2.18 25.63
C PHE A 41 4.52 3.24 24.72
N HIS A 42 4.37 4.52 25.09
CA HIS A 42 5.22 5.59 24.60
C HIS A 42 6.37 5.69 25.59
N SER A 43 7.37 4.81 25.47
CA SER A 43 8.61 5.04 26.20
C SER A 43 9.06 6.47 25.91
N GLU A 44 9.19 7.29 26.95
CA GLU A 44 9.86 8.60 26.85
C GLU A 44 11.32 8.47 26.35
N GLY A 45 11.80 7.24 26.13
CA GLY A 45 13.11 6.89 25.58
C GLY A 45 13.08 5.92 24.38
N GLY A 46 12.02 5.93 23.57
CA GLY A 46 12.08 5.31 22.24
C GLY A 46 11.72 3.83 22.15
N ALA A 47 11.24 3.41 20.97
CA ALA A 47 11.15 1.99 20.65
C ALA A 47 12.55 1.34 20.73
N ALA A 48 12.63 0.03 20.99
CA ALA A 48 13.92 -0.67 21.10
C ALA A 48 14.83 -0.45 19.88
N ASP A 49 14.25 -0.21 18.71
CA ASP A 49 14.96 0.08 17.47
C ASP A 49 15.06 1.58 17.12
N GLU A 50 14.62 2.51 17.98
CA GLU A 50 14.59 3.96 17.66
C GLU A 50 15.99 4.53 17.39
N GLY A 51 17.02 4.01 18.07
CA GLY A 51 18.42 4.38 17.84
C GLY A 51 19.13 3.60 16.74
N ARG A 52 18.45 2.68 16.04
CA ARG A 52 19.08 1.78 15.08
C ARG A 52 19.36 2.50 13.77
N GLN A 53 20.61 2.93 13.60
CA GLN A 53 21.08 3.54 12.36
C GLN A 53 21.48 2.45 11.37
N VAL A 54 20.82 2.44 10.20
CA VAL A 54 21.20 1.60 9.05
C VAL A 54 21.98 2.49 8.10
N PHE A 55 23.29 2.26 8.05
CA PHE A 55 24.16 2.88 7.04
C PHE A 55 24.06 2.01 5.78
N LEU A 56 23.27 2.48 4.80
CA LEU A 56 23.34 1.96 3.45
C LEU A 56 24.58 2.60 2.84
N GLU A 57 25.67 1.85 2.75
CA GLU A 57 26.76 2.23 1.86
C GLU A 57 26.17 2.22 0.44
N ASP A 58 26.39 3.29 -0.33
CA ASP A 58 26.02 3.33 -1.75
C ASP A 58 26.58 2.06 -2.37
N GLU A 59 25.68 1.17 -2.78
CA GLU A 59 25.94 -0.15 -3.33
C GLU A 59 27.12 -0.05 -4.29
N ASP A 60 28.25 -0.64 -3.92
CA ASP A 60 29.41 -0.68 -4.79
C ASP A 60 28.97 -1.44 -6.05
N PRO A 61 28.90 -0.79 -7.23
CA PRO A 61 28.40 -1.43 -8.44
C PRO A 61 29.30 -2.57 -8.92
N SER A 62 30.41 -2.85 -8.22
CA SER A 62 31.31 -3.96 -8.49
C SER A 62 30.99 -5.26 -7.72
N ASP A 63 30.07 -5.23 -6.75
CA ASP A 63 29.78 -6.36 -5.85
C ASP A 63 28.31 -6.82 -5.95
N GLY A 64 27.86 -7.21 -7.14
CA GLY A 64 26.51 -7.75 -7.28
C GLY A 64 26.07 -8.03 -8.69
N LEU A 65 25.48 -9.20 -8.90
CA LEU A 65 24.66 -9.52 -10.06
C LEU A 65 23.70 -8.36 -10.36
N SER A 66 23.41 -8.10 -11.64
CA SER A 66 22.40 -7.10 -11.98
C SER A 66 21.06 -7.42 -11.30
N ARG A 67 20.23 -6.40 -11.08
CA ARG A 67 18.92 -6.56 -10.44
C ARG A 67 18.05 -7.63 -11.13
N GLU A 68 18.14 -7.72 -12.46
CA GLU A 68 17.46 -8.74 -13.26
C GLU A 68 18.00 -10.16 -13.03
N GLU A 69 19.30 -10.30 -12.78
CA GLU A 69 19.95 -11.58 -12.44
C GLU A 69 19.59 -12.02 -11.02
N GLN A 70 19.64 -11.12 -10.03
CA GLN A 70 19.19 -11.39 -8.66
C GLN A 70 17.72 -11.85 -8.64
N TRP A 71 16.83 -11.15 -9.37
CA TRP A 71 15.42 -11.52 -9.45
C TRP A 71 15.19 -12.91 -10.06
N ARG A 72 16.05 -13.34 -11.00
CA ARG A 72 15.94 -14.68 -11.59
C ARG A 72 16.36 -15.78 -10.61
N GLU A 73 17.36 -15.53 -9.78
CA GLU A 73 17.84 -16.48 -8.78
C GLU A 73 16.88 -16.63 -7.60
N GLU A 74 16.30 -15.52 -7.13
CA GLU A 74 15.39 -15.51 -5.97
C GLU A 74 13.92 -15.75 -6.34
N ARG A 75 13.64 -16.08 -7.61
CA ARG A 75 12.28 -16.14 -8.12
C ARG A 75 11.47 -17.23 -7.40
N PRO A 76 10.35 -16.89 -6.72
CA PRO A 76 9.55 -17.90 -6.03
C PRO A 76 8.98 -18.94 -7.03
N PRO A 77 8.75 -20.19 -6.59
CA PRO A 77 8.35 -21.30 -7.47
C PRO A 77 7.03 -21.07 -8.22
N HIS A 78 6.21 -20.12 -7.78
CA HIS A 78 4.94 -19.76 -8.40
C HIS A 78 5.06 -18.82 -9.63
N TYR A 79 6.24 -18.26 -9.89
CA TYR A 79 6.49 -17.32 -10.99
C TYR A 79 7.08 -17.99 -12.26
N GLY A 80 7.04 -19.32 -12.32
CA GLY A 80 7.71 -20.11 -13.36
C GLY A 80 7.09 -21.46 -13.69
N GLY A 81 5.75 -21.54 -13.66
CA GLY A 81 4.99 -22.70 -14.16
C GLY A 81 4.40 -22.42 -15.53
#